data_AF-A0A0Q0RN52-F1
#
_entry.id   AF-A0A0Q0RN52-F1
#
_cell.length_a   1.000
_cell.length_b   1.000
_cell.length_c   1.000
_cell.angle_alpha   90.00
_cell.angle_beta   90.00
_cell.angle_gamma   90.00
#
_symmetry.space_group_name_H-M   'P 1'
#
loop_
_entity.id
_entity.type
_entity.pdbx_description
1 polymer ?
#
loop_
_entity_poly.entity_id
_entity_poly.type
_entity_poly.pdbx_seq_one_letter_code
_entity_poly.pdbx_strand_id
1 'polypeptide(L)'
;MSKFPAILTDEKIKDSNKDFRNALFSLEKKFIDKDNYAHLTRIYSATKQLDIRNKILRLLYDFAFPELKDFFDSAYKKERYLDMKIYALRGLSQFISEKEIEKLLIKFNLTLLKRQETTPYNYQEYELLRGQNSLPYLVQKYHYNCFKGTLNQVNEQYNAMPDAFKGHFTIDENGEGVSLRSPEESSKMIKDFFNKQ
;
A
#
# COMPACT_ATOMS: atom_id res chain seq x y z
N MET A 1 3.04 -29.80 -5.99
CA MET A 1 3.51 -28.42 -6.20
C MET A 1 2.31 -27.59 -6.64
N SER A 2 1.89 -26.59 -5.87
CA SER A 2 0.87 -25.65 -6.35
C SER A 2 1.51 -24.79 -7.44
N LYS A 3 0.78 -24.54 -8.53
CA LYS A 3 1.22 -23.80 -9.72
C LYS A 3 0.43 -22.48 -9.77
N PHE A 4 0.89 -21.52 -10.58
CA PHE A 4 0.10 -20.31 -10.85
C PHE A 4 -1.33 -20.70 -11.29
N PRO A 5 -2.40 -20.16 -10.67
CA PRO A 5 -3.76 -20.59 -10.96
C PRO A 5 -4.19 -20.26 -12.40
N ALA A 6 -4.58 -21.28 -13.17
CA ALA A 6 -5.00 -21.13 -14.57
C ALA A 6 -6.19 -20.15 -14.74
N ILE A 7 -7.07 -20.04 -13.75
CA ILE A 7 -8.18 -19.09 -13.78
C ILE A 7 -7.72 -17.63 -13.84
N LEU A 8 -6.50 -17.30 -13.37
CA LEU A 8 -5.94 -15.95 -13.45
C LEU A 8 -5.34 -15.64 -14.83
N THR A 9 -5.14 -16.67 -15.67
CA THR A 9 -4.68 -16.49 -17.06
C THR A 9 -5.85 -16.25 -18.01
N ASP A 10 -7.09 -16.54 -17.61
CA ASP A 10 -8.28 -16.28 -18.41
C ASP A 10 -8.56 -14.78 -18.52
N GLU A 11 -8.66 -14.27 -19.75
CA GLU A 11 -8.95 -12.86 -20.02
C GLU A 11 -10.44 -12.52 -20.04
N LYS A 12 -11.30 -13.54 -20.17
CA LYS A 12 -12.75 -13.38 -20.27
C LYS A 12 -13.43 -13.42 -18.91
N ILE A 13 -12.74 -13.87 -17.88
CA ILE A 13 -13.32 -14.00 -16.55
C ILE A 13 -13.51 -12.64 -15.89
N LYS A 14 -14.68 -12.43 -15.29
CA LYS A 14 -14.99 -11.21 -14.55
C LYS A 14 -14.32 -11.24 -13.18
N ASP A 15 -13.87 -10.09 -12.71
CA ASP A 15 -13.23 -9.91 -11.40
C ASP A 15 -14.19 -10.12 -10.21
N SER A 16 -15.50 -10.18 -10.46
CA SER A 16 -16.54 -10.58 -9.51
C SER A 16 -16.70 -12.10 -9.37
N ASN A 17 -16.08 -12.91 -10.23
CA ASN A 17 -16.15 -14.37 -10.13
C ASN A 17 -15.50 -14.86 -8.83
N LYS A 18 -16.22 -15.70 -8.07
CA LYS A 18 -15.79 -16.17 -6.74
C LYS A 18 -14.50 -16.99 -6.82
N ASP A 19 -14.37 -17.89 -7.79
CA ASP A 19 -13.19 -18.75 -7.94
C ASP A 19 -11.98 -17.94 -8.37
N PHE A 20 -12.16 -16.95 -9.25
CA PHE A 20 -11.13 -15.99 -9.62
C PHE A 20 -10.61 -15.24 -8.37
N ARG A 21 -11.53 -14.71 -7.56
CA ARG A 21 -11.16 -13.98 -6.34
C ARG A 21 -10.45 -14.90 -5.35
N ASN A 22 -10.99 -16.09 -5.09
CA ASN A 22 -10.35 -17.06 -4.21
C ASN A 22 -8.93 -17.40 -4.66
N ALA A 23 -8.74 -17.63 -5.97
CA ALA A 23 -7.44 -17.91 -6.55
C ALA A 23 -6.45 -16.74 -6.38
N LEU A 24 -6.89 -15.50 -6.66
CA LEU A 24 -6.04 -14.32 -6.51
C LEU A 24 -5.66 -14.06 -5.06
N PHE A 25 -6.63 -14.11 -4.14
CA PHE A 25 -6.40 -13.78 -2.74
C PHE A 25 -5.58 -14.84 -2.00
N SER A 26 -5.70 -16.12 -2.42
CA SER A 26 -4.89 -17.23 -1.92
C SER A 26 -3.54 -17.37 -2.63
N LEU A 27 -3.27 -16.57 -3.67
CA LEU A 27 -2.00 -16.61 -4.38
C LEU A 27 -0.86 -16.15 -3.46
N GLU A 28 0.18 -16.99 -3.39
CA GLU A 28 1.42 -16.72 -2.69
C GLU A 28 2.52 -16.29 -3.67
N LYS A 29 3.43 -15.42 -3.21
CA LYS A 29 4.53 -14.88 -4.04
C LYS A 29 5.40 -15.98 -4.66
N LYS A 30 5.61 -17.11 -3.98
CA LYS A 30 6.46 -18.22 -4.46
C LYS A 30 5.97 -18.88 -5.76
N PHE A 31 4.73 -18.61 -6.17
CA PHE A 31 4.16 -19.11 -7.43
C PHE A 31 4.18 -18.08 -8.56
N ILE A 32 4.83 -16.93 -8.34
CA ILE A 32 4.99 -15.86 -9.33
C ILE A 32 6.40 -15.93 -9.90
N ASP A 33 6.49 -15.90 -11.23
CA ASP A 33 7.74 -15.96 -11.98
C ASP A 33 7.69 -15.06 -13.22
N LYS A 34 8.75 -15.12 -14.03
CA LYS A 34 8.89 -14.33 -15.27
C LYS A 34 7.86 -14.68 -16.34
N ASP A 35 7.27 -15.88 -16.28
CA ASP A 35 6.32 -16.34 -17.30
C ASP A 35 4.88 -15.93 -16.97
N ASN A 36 4.58 -15.66 -15.69
CA ASN A 36 3.20 -15.45 -15.24
C ASN A 36 2.90 -14.07 -14.63
N TYR A 37 3.89 -13.25 -14.24
CA TYR A 37 3.63 -11.95 -13.62
C TYR A 37 2.80 -11.01 -14.51
N ALA A 38 2.93 -11.14 -15.84
CA ALA A 38 2.20 -10.34 -16.82
C ALA A 38 0.68 -10.50 -16.72
N HIS A 39 0.19 -11.66 -16.27
CA HIS A 39 -1.24 -11.84 -16.02
C HIS A 39 -1.73 -10.98 -14.86
N LEU A 40 -0.91 -10.80 -13.81
CA LEU A 40 -1.24 -9.93 -12.67
C LEU A 40 -1.25 -8.45 -13.08
N THR A 41 -0.27 -8.00 -13.87
CA THR A 41 -0.23 -6.61 -14.36
C THR A 41 -1.42 -6.31 -15.28
N ARG A 42 -1.83 -7.27 -16.12
CA ARG A 42 -3.06 -7.20 -16.93
C ARG A 42 -4.31 -7.05 -16.05
N ILE A 43 -4.47 -7.92 -15.05
CA ILE A 43 -5.63 -7.87 -14.13
C ILE A 43 -5.68 -6.50 -13.42
N TYR A 44 -4.56 -6.03 -12.88
CA TYR A 44 -4.46 -4.72 -12.22
C TYR A 44 -4.87 -3.56 -13.13
N SER A 45 -4.48 -3.64 -14.41
CA SER A 45 -4.76 -2.59 -15.39
C SER A 45 -6.25 -2.53 -15.72
N ALA A 46 -6.90 -3.69 -15.86
CA ALA A 46 -8.31 -3.80 -16.24
C ALA A 46 -9.30 -3.55 -15.09
N THR A 47 -8.96 -3.94 -13.86
CA THR A 47 -9.91 -3.88 -12.74
C THR A 47 -10.08 -2.48 -12.14
N LYS A 48 -11.32 -2.17 -11.73
CA LYS A 48 -11.66 -1.00 -10.92
C LYS A 48 -11.67 -1.30 -9.42
N GLN A 49 -11.62 -2.58 -9.02
CA GLN A 49 -11.71 -3.03 -7.63
C GLN A 49 -10.41 -2.72 -6.87
N LEU A 50 -10.53 -1.95 -5.78
CA LEU A 50 -9.39 -1.45 -5.01
C LEU A 50 -8.61 -2.56 -4.31
N ASP A 51 -9.32 -3.50 -3.72
CA ASP A 51 -8.80 -4.68 -3.04
C ASP A 51 -7.97 -5.58 -3.97
N ILE A 52 -8.43 -5.77 -5.21
CA ILE A 52 -7.69 -6.52 -6.24
C ILE A 52 -6.41 -5.79 -6.61
N ARG A 53 -6.49 -4.48 -6.86
CA ARG A 53 -5.31 -3.67 -7.18
C ARG A 53 -4.30 -3.69 -6.04
N ASN A 54 -4.75 -3.55 -4.80
CA ASN A 54 -3.91 -3.61 -3.61
C ASN A 54 -3.23 -4.98 -3.46
N LYS A 55 -3.98 -6.07 -3.60
CA LYS A 55 -3.43 -7.44 -3.54
C LYS A 55 -2.34 -7.64 -4.59
N ILE A 56 -2.54 -7.17 -5.82
CA ILE A 56 -1.55 -7.31 -6.90
C ILE A 56 -0.29 -6.48 -6.63
N LEU A 57 -0.42 -5.25 -6.14
CA LEU A 57 0.75 -4.46 -5.74
C LEU A 57 1.57 -5.18 -4.66
N ARG A 58 0.90 -5.73 -3.64
CA ARG A 58 1.55 -6.48 -2.56
C ARG A 58 2.21 -7.78 -3.04
N LEU A 59 1.63 -8.44 -4.05
CA LEU A 59 2.23 -9.63 -4.68
C LEU A 59 3.50 -9.29 -5.46
N LEU A 60 3.54 -8.13 -6.12
CA LEU A 60 4.60 -7.82 -7.09
C LEU A 60 5.75 -6.96 -6.54
N TYR A 61 5.57 -6.19 -5.45
CA TYR A 61 6.50 -5.11 -5.07
C TYR A 61 7.95 -5.53 -4.71
N ASP A 62 8.23 -6.84 -4.60
CA ASP A 62 9.54 -7.39 -4.24
C ASP A 62 10.23 -8.04 -5.44
N PHE A 63 9.55 -8.12 -6.59
CA PHE A 63 10.11 -8.68 -7.81
C PHE A 63 10.88 -7.61 -8.58
N ALA A 64 12.03 -8.00 -9.11
CA ALA A 64 12.93 -7.14 -9.90
C ALA A 64 12.88 -7.47 -11.40
N PHE A 65 11.73 -7.90 -11.92
CA PHE A 65 11.56 -8.10 -13.36
C PHE A 65 11.59 -6.74 -14.08
N PRO A 66 12.45 -6.52 -15.09
CA PRO A 66 12.63 -5.20 -15.71
C PRO A 66 11.34 -4.52 -16.18
N GLU A 67 10.40 -5.31 -16.71
CA GLU A 67 9.10 -4.86 -17.21
C GLU A 67 8.18 -4.33 -16.10
N LEU A 68 8.43 -4.70 -14.84
CA LEU A 68 7.68 -4.17 -13.71
C LEU A 68 7.98 -2.70 -13.43
N LYS A 69 9.09 -2.14 -13.95
CA LYS A 69 9.39 -0.71 -13.83
C LYS A 69 8.24 0.15 -14.35
N ASP A 70 7.80 -0.10 -15.59
CA ASP A 70 6.75 0.69 -16.23
C ASP A 70 5.37 0.42 -15.61
N PHE A 71 5.15 -0.81 -15.14
CA PHE A 71 3.98 -1.16 -14.35
C PHE A 71 3.89 -0.32 -13.06
N PHE A 72 4.96 -0.26 -12.26
CA PHE A 72 4.95 0.47 -11.00
C PHE A 72 4.90 1.98 -11.17
N ASP A 73 5.55 2.53 -12.20
CA ASP A 73 5.42 3.94 -12.55
C ASP A 73 3.96 4.29 -12.91
N SER A 74 3.33 3.45 -13.73
CA SER A 74 1.92 3.60 -14.10
C SER A 74 0.99 3.45 -12.88
N ALA A 75 1.25 2.48 -12.01
CA ALA A 75 0.50 2.26 -10.77
C ALA A 75 0.62 3.46 -9.82
N TYR A 76 1.83 3.99 -9.63
CA TYR A 76 2.06 5.17 -8.78
C TYR A 76 1.28 6.39 -9.29
N LYS A 77 1.20 6.57 -10.61
CA LYS A 77 0.41 7.64 -11.23
C LYS A 77 -1.10 7.39 -11.11
N LYS A 78 -1.56 6.15 -11.27
CA LYS A 78 -2.97 5.72 -11.22
C LYS A 78 -3.58 5.83 -9.83
N GLU A 79 -2.87 5.38 -8.78
CA GLU A 79 -3.46 5.26 -7.46
C GLU A 79 -3.65 6.61 -6.77
N ARG A 80 -4.77 6.73 -6.03
CA ARG A 80 -5.15 7.94 -5.29
C ARG A 80 -4.89 7.82 -3.79
N TYR A 81 -4.97 6.61 -3.25
CA TYR A 81 -4.71 6.33 -1.84
C TYR A 81 -3.21 6.27 -1.57
N LEU A 82 -2.76 6.93 -0.50
CA LEU A 82 -1.33 7.10 -0.25
C LEU A 82 -0.63 5.79 0.12
N ASP A 83 -1.30 4.89 0.84
CA ASP A 83 -0.83 3.54 1.16
C ASP A 83 -0.54 2.72 -0.12
N MET A 84 -1.48 2.70 -1.07
CA MET A 84 -1.30 2.01 -2.34
C MET A 84 -0.21 2.66 -3.19
N LYS A 85 -0.09 4.00 -3.16
CA LYS A 85 1.04 4.70 -3.80
C LYS A 85 2.37 4.28 -3.19
N ILE A 86 2.47 4.07 -1.88
CA ILE A 86 3.71 3.58 -1.25
C ILE A 86 4.05 2.16 -1.72
N TYR A 87 3.07 1.26 -1.90
CA TYR A 87 3.36 -0.06 -2.46
C TYR A 87 3.86 0.01 -3.90
N ALA A 88 3.27 0.88 -4.73
CA ALA A 88 3.77 1.12 -6.08
C ALA A 88 5.17 1.74 -6.06
N LEU A 89 5.42 2.71 -5.17
CA LEU A 89 6.72 3.34 -5.00
C LEU A 89 7.78 2.34 -4.53
N ARG A 90 7.43 1.41 -3.63
CA ARG A 90 8.32 0.32 -3.18
C ARG A 90 8.78 -0.54 -4.36
N GLY A 91 7.83 -0.97 -5.18
CA GLY A 91 8.15 -1.72 -6.40
C GLY A 91 9.04 -0.92 -7.35
N LEU A 92 8.69 0.35 -7.59
CA LEU A 92 9.42 1.24 -8.49
C LEU A 92 10.86 1.54 -8.01
N SER A 93 11.06 1.67 -6.69
CA SER A 93 12.35 2.05 -6.09
C SER A 93 13.47 1.05 -6.35
N GLN A 94 13.14 -0.16 -6.82
CA GLN A 94 14.14 -1.13 -7.27
C GLN A 94 14.81 -0.75 -8.60
N PHE A 95 14.20 0.18 -9.36
CA PHE A 95 14.58 0.47 -10.75
C PHE A 95 14.99 1.91 -11.01
N ILE A 96 14.75 2.83 -10.06
CA ILE A 96 14.98 4.26 -10.24
C ILE A 96 15.85 4.84 -9.13
N SER A 97 16.49 5.96 -9.42
CA SER A 97 17.39 6.65 -8.49
C SER A 97 16.64 7.43 -7.41
N GLU A 98 17.34 7.75 -6.31
CA GLU A 98 16.83 8.65 -5.26
C GLU A 98 16.32 9.98 -5.84
N LYS A 99 17.04 10.56 -6.81
CA LYS A 99 16.66 11.83 -7.47
C LYS A 99 15.34 11.74 -8.22
N GLU A 100 15.01 10.58 -8.78
CA GLU A 100 13.72 10.35 -9.43
C GLU A 100 12.60 10.14 -8.40
N ILE A 101 12.89 9.38 -7.33
CA ILE A 101 11.98 9.18 -6.20
C ILE A 101 11.63 10.51 -5.53
N GLU A 102 12.61 11.38 -5.32
CA GLU A 102 12.42 12.69 -4.70
C GLU A 102 11.38 13.52 -5.47
N LYS A 103 11.45 13.53 -6.81
CA LYS A 103 10.46 14.21 -7.66
C LYS A 103 9.05 13.65 -7.47
N LEU A 104 8.92 12.33 -7.34
CA LEU A 104 7.63 11.68 -7.08
C LEU A 104 7.09 12.04 -5.69
N LEU A 105 7.97 12.13 -4.69
CA LEU A 105 7.60 12.44 -3.31
C LEU A 105 7.22 13.90 -3.09
N ILE A 106 7.65 14.85 -3.92
CA ILE A 106 7.17 16.25 -3.85
C ILE A 106 5.64 16.30 -3.88
N LYS A 107 5.01 15.65 -4.88
CA LYS A 107 3.55 15.64 -5.00
C LYS A 107 2.86 14.82 -3.90
N PHE A 108 3.51 13.74 -3.46
CA PHE A 108 3.03 12.92 -2.35
C PHE A 108 2.96 13.72 -1.05
N ASN A 109 4.05 14.40 -0.71
CA ASN A 109 4.19 15.23 0.50
C ASN A 109 3.22 16.42 0.49
N LEU A 110 3.00 17.05 -0.67
CA LEU A 110 1.96 18.07 -0.84
C LEU A 110 0.55 17.51 -0.59
N THR A 111 0.29 16.27 -0.98
CA THR A 111 -1.00 15.62 -0.72
C THR A 111 -1.17 15.34 0.77
N LEU A 112 -0.12 14.85 1.44
CA LEU A 112 -0.10 14.66 2.90
C LEU A 112 -0.39 15.95 3.67
N LEU A 113 0.20 17.08 3.26
CA LEU A 113 -0.08 18.38 3.90
C LEU A 113 -1.57 18.72 3.83
N LYS A 114 -2.19 18.59 2.65
CA LYS A 114 -3.62 18.89 2.44
C LYS A 114 -4.57 17.93 3.16
N ARG A 115 -4.13 16.71 3.51
CA ARG A 115 -4.98 15.72 4.19
C ARG A 115 -5.42 16.19 5.58
N GLN A 116 -4.51 16.82 6.33
CA GLN A 116 -4.85 17.36 7.65
C GLN A 116 -5.97 18.41 7.58
N GLU A 117 -6.03 19.19 6.49
CA GLU A 117 -7.03 20.24 6.30
C GLU A 117 -8.39 19.68 5.85
N THR A 118 -8.38 18.67 4.97
CA THR A 118 -9.58 18.23 4.24
C THR A 118 -10.24 16.97 4.80
N THR A 119 -9.49 16.16 5.55
CA THR A 119 -10.01 14.93 6.17
C THR A 119 -9.34 14.78 7.53
N PRO A 120 -9.75 15.59 8.53
CA PRO A 120 -9.17 15.52 9.87
C PRO A 120 -9.35 14.11 10.45
N TYR A 121 -8.34 13.67 11.21
CA TYR A 121 -8.33 12.37 11.87
C TYR A 121 -8.34 11.14 10.94
N ASN A 122 -7.77 11.25 9.73
CA ASN A 122 -7.58 10.11 8.81
C ASN A 122 -6.49 9.13 9.29
N TYR A 123 -6.63 8.61 10.52
CA TYR A 123 -5.60 7.83 11.19
C TYR A 123 -5.26 6.54 10.47
N GLN A 124 -6.22 5.92 9.80
CA GLN A 124 -6.02 4.66 9.10
C GLN A 124 -4.96 4.80 8.01
N GLU A 125 -4.99 5.90 7.24
CA GLU A 125 -3.98 6.17 6.21
C GLU A 125 -2.59 6.35 6.84
N TYR A 126 -2.50 7.07 7.97
CA TYR A 126 -1.23 7.24 8.68
C TYR A 126 -0.69 5.94 9.30
N GLU A 127 -1.56 5.09 9.88
CA GLU A 127 -1.14 3.80 10.45
C GLU A 127 -0.61 2.85 9.36
N LEU A 128 -1.22 2.86 8.18
CA LEU A 128 -0.73 2.13 7.01
C LEU A 128 0.64 2.66 6.55
N LEU A 129 0.79 3.98 6.45
CA LEU A 129 2.05 4.63 6.04
C LEU A 129 3.19 4.43 7.05
N ARG A 130 2.87 4.25 8.32
CA ARG A 130 3.84 4.01 9.41
C ARG A 130 4.12 2.54 9.68
N GLY A 131 3.40 1.62 9.04
CA GLY A 131 3.61 0.18 9.19
C GLY A 131 5.01 -0.28 8.77
N GLN A 132 5.51 -1.36 9.37
CA GLN A 132 6.90 -1.79 9.17
C GLN A 132 7.22 -2.12 7.71
N ASN A 133 6.25 -2.67 6.96
CA ASN A 133 6.40 -3.03 5.55
C ASN A 133 6.16 -1.87 4.55
N SER A 134 5.96 -0.62 5.02
CA SER A 134 5.68 0.55 4.16
C SER A 134 6.85 1.56 4.13
N LEU A 135 6.68 2.81 4.59
CA LEU A 135 7.75 3.82 4.57
C LEU A 135 8.97 3.44 5.44
N PRO A 136 8.81 2.88 6.67
CA PRO A 136 9.93 2.38 7.45
C PRO A 136 10.83 1.40 6.68
N TYR A 137 10.23 0.43 5.98
CA TYR A 137 10.98 -0.49 5.12
C TYR A 137 11.78 0.24 4.03
N LEU A 138 11.19 1.24 3.37
CA LEU A 138 11.89 2.02 2.34
C LEU A 138 13.08 2.80 2.92
N VAL A 139 12.90 3.41 4.10
CA VAL A 139 13.99 4.09 4.82
C VAL A 139 15.11 3.11 5.18
N GLN A 140 14.76 1.93 5.69
CA GLN A 140 15.73 0.93 6.12
C GLN A 140 16.45 0.29 4.93
N LYS A 141 15.76 0.01 3.83
CA LYS A 141 16.33 -0.68 2.66
C LYS A 141 17.20 0.22 1.79
N TYR A 142 16.75 1.45 1.52
CA TYR A 142 17.39 2.33 0.55
C TYR A 142 18.23 3.43 1.20
N HIS A 143 17.99 3.76 2.47
CA HIS A 143 18.67 4.83 3.21
C HIS A 143 18.54 6.24 2.61
N TYR A 144 17.67 6.44 1.62
CA TYR A 144 17.42 7.72 0.96
C TYR A 144 16.85 8.77 1.92
N ASN A 145 17.35 10.00 1.80
CA ASN A 145 16.95 11.12 2.63
C ASN A 145 15.52 11.57 2.31
N CYS A 146 15.08 11.43 1.06
CA CYS A 146 13.71 11.76 0.68
C CYS A 146 12.67 10.86 1.39
N PHE A 147 12.96 9.56 1.57
CA PHE A 147 12.10 8.67 2.36
C PHE A 147 12.08 9.03 3.84
N LYS A 148 13.23 9.39 4.43
CA LYS A 148 13.31 9.85 5.82
C LYS A 148 12.48 11.11 6.02
N GLY A 149 12.59 12.08 5.10
CA GLY A 149 11.81 13.30 5.11
C GLY A 149 10.30 13.03 5.06
N THR A 150 9.85 12.18 4.14
CA THR A 150 8.43 11.79 4.05
C THR A 150 7.96 11.05 5.30
N LEU A 151 8.74 10.12 5.85
CA LEU A 151 8.39 9.41 7.09
C LEU A 151 8.31 10.36 8.28
N ASN A 152 9.21 11.34 8.40
CA ASN A 152 9.16 12.36 9.45
C ASN A 152 7.88 13.20 9.34
N GLN A 153 7.52 13.67 8.14
CA GLN A 153 6.28 14.39 7.92
C GLN A 153 5.05 13.54 8.34
N VAL A 154 5.00 12.27 7.93
CA VAL A 154 3.92 11.34 8.32
C VAL A 154 3.84 11.21 9.85
N ASN A 155 4.98 11.07 10.53
CA ASN A 155 5.04 10.95 11.99
C ASN A 155 4.60 12.24 12.69
N GLU A 156 5.06 13.40 12.25
CA GLU A 156 4.65 14.70 12.81
C GLU A 156 3.14 14.89 12.70
N GLN A 157 2.59 14.65 11.51
CA GLN A 157 1.15 14.78 11.27
C GLN A 157 0.32 13.79 12.07
N TYR A 158 0.80 12.55 12.21
CA TYR A 158 0.15 11.54 13.03
C TYR A 158 0.18 11.90 14.51
N ASN A 159 1.33 12.37 15.02
CA ASN A 159 1.51 12.73 16.41
C ASN A 159 0.66 13.96 16.81
N ALA A 160 0.39 14.86 15.86
CA ALA A 160 -0.49 16.00 16.05
C ALA A 160 -1.98 15.63 16.20
N MET A 161 -2.40 14.41 15.81
CA MET A 161 -3.78 13.97 16.00
C MET A 161 -4.11 13.76 17.50
N PRO A 162 -5.39 13.74 17.89
CA PRO A 162 -5.79 13.30 19.23
C PRO A 162 -5.47 11.82 19.46
N ASP A 163 -5.17 11.46 20.71
CA ASP A 163 -4.82 10.08 21.08
C ASP A 163 -5.95 9.07 20.83
N ALA A 164 -7.19 9.54 20.77
CA ALA A 164 -8.36 8.73 20.42
C ALA A 164 -8.30 8.13 19.02
N PHE A 165 -7.42 8.64 18.14
CA PHE A 165 -7.23 8.19 16.77
C PHE A 165 -5.83 7.60 16.54
N LYS A 166 -5.15 7.13 17.59
CA LYS A 166 -3.78 6.60 17.49
C LYS A 166 -3.66 5.20 18.07
N GLY A 167 -3.06 4.28 17.35
CA GLY A 167 -2.65 2.95 17.84
C GLY A 167 -3.76 1.90 17.74
N HIS A 168 -4.60 1.96 16.70
CA HIS A 168 -5.68 1.01 16.51
C HIS A 168 -5.19 -0.25 15.79
N PHE A 169 -4.40 -0.08 14.73
CA PHE A 169 -3.76 -1.17 14.03
C PHE A 169 -2.40 -0.74 13.45
N THR A 170 -1.67 -1.72 12.94
CA THR A 170 -0.45 -1.47 12.18
C THR A 170 -0.30 -2.52 11.08
N ILE A 171 0.69 -2.34 10.23
CA ILE A 171 1.14 -3.36 9.29
C ILE A 171 2.48 -3.90 9.79
N ASP A 172 2.58 -5.22 9.94
CA ASP A 172 3.80 -5.89 10.37
C ASP A 172 4.87 -5.93 9.26
N GLU A 173 6.01 -6.56 9.54
CA GLU A 173 7.11 -6.73 8.59
C GLU A 173 6.74 -7.57 7.35
N ASN A 174 5.75 -8.47 7.46
CA ASN A 174 5.25 -9.31 6.36
C ASN A 174 4.23 -8.59 5.48
N GLY A 175 3.78 -7.40 5.90
CA GLY A 175 2.74 -6.65 5.22
C GLY A 175 1.34 -7.02 5.67
N GLU A 176 1.19 -7.77 6.76
CA GLU A 176 -0.10 -8.17 7.32
C GLU A 176 -0.62 -7.18 8.36
N GLY A 177 -1.94 -7.01 8.39
CA GLY A 177 -2.61 -6.11 9.33
C GLY A 177 -2.69 -6.72 10.73
N VAL A 178 -2.17 -6.00 11.72
CA VAL A 178 -2.19 -6.40 13.13
C VAL A 178 -3.00 -5.39 13.91
N SER A 179 -4.07 -5.85 14.57
CA SER A 179 -4.83 -5.04 15.52
C SER A 179 -4.00 -4.80 16.78
N LEU A 180 -3.83 -3.54 17.16
CA LEU A 180 -3.15 -3.15 18.39
C LEU A 180 -4.13 -2.98 19.56
N ARG A 181 -5.42 -2.81 19.23
CA ARG A 181 -6.53 -2.75 20.18
C ARG A 181 -7.71 -3.56 19.67
N SER A 182 -8.62 -3.91 20.58
CA SER A 182 -9.88 -4.53 20.16
C SER A 182 -10.74 -3.52 19.36
N PRO A 183 -11.65 -4.01 18.49
CA PRO A 183 -12.62 -3.15 17.82
C PRO A 183 -13.50 -2.37 18.80
N GLU A 184 -13.89 -2.99 19.92
CA GLU A 184 -14.71 -2.37 20.97
C GLU A 184 -13.97 -1.21 21.66
N GLU A 185 -12.71 -1.43 22.05
CA GLU A 185 -11.86 -0.41 22.65
C GLU A 185 -11.65 0.78 21.71
N SER A 186 -11.31 0.48 20.45
CA SER A 186 -11.13 1.48 19.41
C SER A 186 -12.38 2.31 19.19
N SER A 187 -13.55 1.65 19.10
CA SER A 187 -14.84 2.32 18.95
C SER A 187 -15.17 3.20 20.15
N LYS A 188 -14.91 2.72 21.37
CA LYS A 188 -15.16 3.47 22.60
C LYS A 188 -14.32 4.74 22.68
N MET A 189 -13.01 4.66 22.40
CA MET A 189 -12.12 5.82 22.43
C MET A 189 -12.57 6.93 21.46
N ILE A 190 -12.93 6.55 20.23
CA ILE A 190 -13.40 7.49 19.22
C ILE A 190 -14.74 8.11 19.64
N LYS A 191 -15.68 7.32 20.17
CA LYS A 191 -16.96 7.82 20.69
C LYS A 191 -16.76 8.79 21.85
N ASP A 192 -15.92 8.43 22.82
CA ASP A 192 -15.64 9.24 23.99
C ASP A 192 -14.99 10.58 23.62
N PHE A 193 -14.19 10.62 22.53
CA PHE A 193 -13.65 11.87 22.00
C PHE A 193 -14.75 12.79 21.45
N PHE A 194 -15.65 12.27 20.62
CA PHE A 194 -16.75 13.06 20.06
C PHE A 194 -17.80 13.47 21.09
N ASN A 195 -18.01 12.67 22.15
CA ASN A 195 -18.93 13.01 23.23
C ASN A 195 -18.40 14.12 24.17
N LYS A 196 -17.10 14.46 24.10
CA LYS A 196 -16.45 15.49 24.91
C LYS A 196 -16.25 16.82 24.18
N GLN A 197 -16.57 16.89 22.89
CA GLN A 197 -16.58 18.12 22.08
C GLN A 197 -17.96 18.79 22.14
#